data_AF-A0AAE3DVY2-F1
#
_entry.id   AF-A0AAE3DVY2-F1
#
_cell.length_a   1.000
_cell.length_b   1.000
_cell.length_c   1.000
_cell.angle_alpha   90.00
_cell.angle_beta   90.00
_cell.angle_gamma   90.00
#
_symmetry.space_group_name_H-M   'P 1'
#
loop_
_entity.id
_entity.type
_entity.pdbx_description
1 polymer ?
#
loop_
_entity_poly.entity_id
_entity_poly.type
_entity_poly.pdbx_seq_one_letter_code
_entity_poly.pdbx_strand_id
1 'polypeptide(L)'
;MNTIKDIFTEYPNSWIQCLPKYQQNVINELYSQLGDYNQVATSWLNASMPMNVPFGTEKGHSIFYEKVLDEIEAFFSGDERYKENRLAILKESGAAQNFIVGSISVALAPILGTSSAFLAPVIAIILVTIAKIGINAWLAARKEKHNSDSSNS
;
A
#
# COMPACT_ATOMS: atom_id res chain seq x y z
N MET A 1 -4.37 19.06 16.73
CA MET A 1 -3.87 19.10 15.35
C MET A 1 -4.09 17.72 14.77
N ASN A 2 -4.89 17.60 13.71
CA ASN A 2 -5.05 16.31 13.03
C ASN A 2 -3.72 15.96 12.35
N THR A 3 -3.20 14.80 12.67
CA THR A 3 -2.04 14.20 12.02
C THR A 3 -2.50 13.22 10.96
N ILE A 4 -1.67 12.94 9.95
CA ILE A 4 -2.01 11.97 8.89
C ILE A 4 -2.28 10.56 9.45
N LYS A 5 -1.87 10.31 10.70
CA LYS A 5 -2.10 9.06 11.44
C LYS A 5 -3.54 8.93 11.94
N ASP A 6 -4.27 10.04 12.09
CA ASP A 6 -5.64 10.06 12.61
C ASP A 6 -6.68 9.55 11.60
N ILE A 7 -6.26 9.30 10.34
CA ILE A 7 -7.11 8.71 9.30
C ILE A 7 -7.47 7.25 9.58
N PHE A 8 -6.74 6.57 10.47
CA PHE A 8 -6.96 5.16 10.84
C PHE A 8 -7.97 4.98 11.99
N THR A 9 -8.84 5.96 12.22
CA THR A 9 -9.87 5.91 13.28
C THR A 9 -11.09 5.03 12.92
N GLU A 10 -11.20 4.61 11.66
CA GLU A 10 -12.31 3.79 11.15
C GLU A 10 -12.02 2.29 11.09
N TYR A 11 -13.06 1.50 10.78
CA TYR A 11 -12.99 0.04 10.72
C TYR A 11 -12.01 -0.46 9.64
N PRO A 12 -11.05 -1.35 9.96
CA PRO A 12 -9.98 -1.74 9.04
C PRO A 12 -10.44 -2.24 7.66
N ASN A 13 -11.56 -2.93 7.53
CA ASN A 13 -11.98 -3.42 6.21
C ASN A 13 -12.60 -2.32 5.32
N SER A 14 -12.87 -1.13 5.85
CA SER A 14 -13.42 -0.02 5.06
C SER A 14 -12.48 0.41 3.93
N TRP A 15 -11.17 0.23 4.11
CA TRP A 15 -10.15 0.49 3.09
C TRP A 15 -10.27 -0.41 1.85
N ILE A 16 -10.74 -1.65 1.99
CA ILE A 16 -11.04 -2.52 0.82
C ILE A 16 -12.43 -2.21 0.28
N GLN A 17 -13.42 -1.98 1.16
CA GLN A 17 -14.81 -1.74 0.77
C GLN A 17 -15.01 -0.46 -0.05
N CYS A 18 -14.05 0.48 0.02
CA CYS A 18 -14.12 1.70 -0.75
C CYS A 18 -13.83 1.44 -2.26
N LEU A 19 -13.03 0.42 -2.59
CA LEU A 19 -12.65 0.08 -3.96
C LEU A 19 -13.86 -0.32 -4.84
N PRO A 20 -13.77 -0.25 -6.18
CA PRO A 20 -14.75 -0.85 -7.08
C PRO A 20 -15.04 -2.33 -6.75
N LYS A 21 -16.31 -2.75 -6.85
CA LYS A 21 -16.75 -4.12 -6.52
C LYS A 21 -15.93 -5.23 -7.18
N TYR A 22 -15.52 -5.03 -8.43
CA TYR A 22 -14.65 -5.99 -9.13
C TYR A 22 -13.31 -6.18 -8.41
N GLN A 23 -12.65 -5.10 -7.99
CA GLN A 23 -11.40 -5.18 -7.24
C GLN A 23 -11.60 -5.85 -5.89
N GLN A 24 -12.70 -5.53 -5.19
CA GLN A 24 -13.06 -6.19 -3.93
C GLN A 24 -13.22 -7.70 -4.10
N ASN A 25 -13.93 -8.14 -5.15
CA ASN A 25 -14.17 -9.57 -5.40
C ASN A 25 -12.86 -10.32 -5.65
N VAL A 26 -11.96 -9.78 -6.47
CA VAL A 26 -10.65 -10.39 -6.74
C VAL A 26 -9.80 -10.44 -5.47
N ILE A 27 -9.78 -9.38 -4.67
CA ILE A 27 -9.07 -9.36 -3.38
C ILE A 27 -9.61 -10.45 -2.43
N ASN A 28 -10.94 -10.56 -2.31
CA ASN A 28 -11.57 -11.54 -1.43
C ASN A 28 -11.33 -12.98 -1.90
N GLU A 29 -11.35 -13.22 -3.21
CA GLU A 29 -11.03 -14.52 -3.79
C GLU A 29 -9.58 -14.92 -3.49
N LEU A 30 -8.62 -14.03 -3.78
CA LEU A 30 -7.21 -14.26 -3.45
C LEU A 30 -7.00 -14.48 -1.95
N TYR A 31 -7.69 -13.70 -1.10
CA TYR A 31 -7.59 -13.84 0.34
C TYR A 31 -8.17 -15.19 0.83
N SER A 32 -9.24 -15.68 0.21
CA SER A 32 -9.82 -16.99 0.54
C SER A 32 -8.87 -18.15 0.23
N GLN A 33 -7.97 -17.97 -0.74
CA GLN A 33 -6.98 -18.97 -1.14
C GLN A 33 -5.68 -18.88 -0.31
N LEU A 34 -5.21 -17.65 -0.06
CA LEU A 34 -3.89 -17.40 0.53
C LEU A 34 -3.94 -17.21 2.06
N GLY A 35 -5.07 -16.73 2.58
CA GLY A 35 -5.26 -16.45 4.02
C GLY A 35 -4.45 -15.28 4.57
N ASP A 36 -3.68 -14.57 3.74
CA ASP A 36 -2.77 -13.50 4.17
C ASP A 36 -2.79 -12.31 3.21
N TYR A 37 -2.94 -11.10 3.76
CA TYR A 37 -3.05 -9.86 2.98
C TYR A 37 -1.75 -9.49 2.24
N ASN A 38 -0.57 -9.77 2.80
CA ASN A 38 0.69 -9.47 2.13
C ASN A 38 0.87 -10.39 0.90
N GLN A 39 0.48 -11.66 1.02
CA GLN A 39 0.45 -12.60 -0.09
C GLN A 39 -0.56 -12.18 -1.16
N VAL A 40 -1.76 -11.71 -0.77
CA VAL A 40 -2.76 -11.18 -1.72
C VAL A 40 -2.21 -9.97 -2.48
N ALA A 41 -1.59 -9.01 -1.79
CA ALA A 41 -1.01 -7.83 -2.41
C ALA A 41 0.13 -8.20 -3.38
N THR A 42 0.98 -9.16 -2.98
CA THR A 42 2.06 -9.70 -3.83
C THR A 42 1.49 -10.41 -5.05
N SER A 43 0.47 -11.24 -4.87
CA SER A 43 -0.22 -11.94 -5.96
C SER A 43 -0.91 -10.97 -6.91
N TRP A 44 -1.50 -9.88 -6.40
CA TRP A 44 -2.09 -8.82 -7.23
C TRP A 44 -1.04 -8.14 -8.11
N LEU A 45 0.09 -7.78 -7.53
CA LEU A 45 1.21 -7.18 -8.26
C LEU A 45 1.72 -8.13 -9.36
N ASN A 46 1.84 -9.42 -9.05
CA ASN A 46 2.33 -10.44 -9.99
C ASN A 46 1.32 -10.84 -11.07
N ALA A 47 0.01 -10.84 -10.76
CA ALA A 47 -1.05 -11.25 -11.69
C ALA A 47 -1.20 -10.29 -12.89
N SER A 48 -0.67 -9.07 -12.78
CA SER A 48 -0.63 -8.10 -13.88
C SER A 48 0.46 -8.34 -14.92
N MET A 49 1.31 -9.35 -14.71
CA MET A 49 2.34 -9.74 -15.67
C MET A 49 1.74 -10.60 -16.79
N PRO A 50 2.14 -10.39 -18.06
CA PRO A 50 1.87 -11.38 -19.09
C PRO A 50 2.61 -12.68 -18.72
N MET A 51 1.87 -13.79 -18.74
CA MET A 51 2.26 -15.14 -18.25
C MET A 51 3.41 -15.81 -19.04
N ASN A 52 4.09 -15.05 -19.91
CA ASN A 52 5.09 -15.53 -20.86
C ASN A 52 6.53 -15.09 -20.54
N VAL A 53 6.80 -14.53 -19.36
CA VAL A 53 8.17 -14.30 -18.91
C VAL A 53 8.76 -15.61 -18.33
N PRO A 54 9.88 -16.12 -18.87
CA PRO A 54 10.49 -17.36 -18.38
C PRO A 54 10.89 -17.24 -16.91
N PHE A 55 10.52 -18.25 -16.12
CA PHE A 55 11.04 -18.45 -14.77
C PHE A 55 12.57 -18.62 -14.86
N GLY A 56 13.33 -17.57 -14.55
CA GLY A 56 14.80 -17.61 -14.58
C GLY A 56 15.51 -16.35 -15.10
N THR A 57 14.80 -15.37 -15.67
CA THR A 57 15.39 -14.07 -16.02
C THR A 57 14.95 -12.99 -15.05
N GLU A 58 15.85 -12.60 -14.15
CA GLU A 58 15.79 -11.31 -13.48
C GLU A 58 15.66 -10.20 -14.53
N LYS A 59 14.83 -9.18 -14.26
CA LYS A 59 14.55 -7.96 -15.06
C LYS A 59 13.32 -7.99 -15.99
N GLY A 60 12.19 -8.48 -15.50
CA GLY A 60 10.91 -7.83 -15.78
C GLY A 60 10.70 -6.70 -14.77
N HIS A 61 10.09 -5.57 -15.15
CA HIS A 61 9.74 -4.48 -14.24
C HIS A 61 8.65 -4.91 -13.23
N SER A 62 8.94 -5.89 -12.37
CA SER A 62 8.07 -6.29 -11.28
C SER A 62 8.11 -5.18 -10.24
N ILE A 63 6.96 -4.58 -9.97
CA ILE A 63 6.81 -3.70 -8.81
C ILE A 63 6.97 -4.61 -7.59
N PHE A 64 8.15 -4.57 -6.98
CA PHE A 64 8.42 -5.33 -5.79
C PHE A 64 7.51 -4.82 -4.68
N TYR A 65 6.79 -5.73 -4.04
CA TYR A 65 5.90 -5.40 -2.93
C TYR A 65 6.63 -4.61 -1.84
N GLU A 66 7.89 -4.97 -1.54
CA GLU A 66 8.74 -4.22 -0.62
C GLU A 66 8.95 -2.76 -1.04
N LYS A 67 9.13 -2.49 -2.34
CA LYS A 67 9.28 -1.12 -2.84
C LYS A 67 7.99 -0.30 -2.65
N VAL A 68 6.82 -0.94 -2.71
CA VAL A 68 5.54 -0.29 -2.37
C VAL A 68 5.49 0.03 -0.88
N LEU A 69 5.92 -0.91 -0.03
CA LEU A 69 6.00 -0.70 1.42
C LEU A 69 6.97 0.43 1.78
N ASP A 70 8.13 0.51 1.13
CA ASP A 70 9.12 1.57 1.33
C ASP A 70 8.51 2.96 1.04
N GLU A 71 7.78 3.12 -0.07
CA GLU A 71 7.18 4.41 -0.41
C GLU A 71 5.99 4.75 0.50
N ILE A 72 5.22 3.76 0.96
CA ILE A 72 4.17 3.98 1.97
C ILE A 72 4.78 4.38 3.32
N GLU A 73 5.89 3.76 3.70
CA GLU A 73 6.65 4.13 4.89
C GLU A 73 7.19 5.56 4.78
N ALA A 74 7.80 5.93 3.65
CA ALA A 74 8.22 7.30 3.37
C ALA A 74 7.05 8.29 3.46
N PHE A 75 5.88 7.91 2.92
CA PHE A 75 4.67 8.72 3.00
C PHE A 75 4.26 9.01 4.44
N PHE A 76 4.15 7.99 5.29
CA PHE A 76 3.66 8.12 6.67
C PHE A 76 4.73 8.55 7.69
N SER A 77 6.01 8.34 7.40
CA SER A 77 7.13 8.78 8.25
C SER A 77 7.40 10.29 8.14
N GLY A 78 6.88 10.94 7.11
CA GLY A 78 6.96 12.40 6.96
C GLY A 78 7.93 12.89 5.90
N ASP A 79 8.35 12.06 4.94
CA ASP A 79 9.22 12.45 3.84
C ASP A 79 8.66 13.71 3.11
N GLU A 80 9.51 14.70 2.85
CA GLU A 80 9.12 15.98 2.24
C GLU A 80 8.50 15.81 0.85
N ARG A 81 8.88 14.74 0.10
CA ARG A 81 8.32 14.42 -1.22
C ARG A 81 6.79 14.30 -1.22
N TYR A 82 6.21 13.90 -0.09
CA TYR A 82 4.78 13.66 0.06
C TYR A 82 4.05 14.71 0.90
N LYS A 83 4.73 15.80 1.25
CA LYS A 83 4.18 16.84 2.13
C LYS A 83 2.88 17.43 1.59
N GLU A 84 2.85 17.78 0.31
CA GLU A 84 1.66 18.35 -0.32
C GLU A 84 0.51 17.35 -0.38
N ASN A 85 0.79 16.08 -0.69
CA ASN A 85 -0.21 15.00 -0.69
C ASN A 85 -0.80 14.78 0.71
N ARG A 86 0.03 14.77 1.76
CA ARG A 86 -0.43 14.68 3.15
C ARG A 86 -1.29 15.87 3.54
N LEU A 87 -0.87 17.09 3.17
CA LEU A 87 -1.65 18.29 3.45
C LEU A 87 -3.00 18.29 2.72
N ALA A 88 -3.07 17.79 1.48
CA ALA A 88 -4.32 17.64 0.75
C ALA A 88 -5.28 16.69 1.48
N ILE A 89 -4.80 15.54 1.96
CA ILE A 89 -5.61 14.59 2.76
C ILE A 89 -6.09 15.23 4.07
N LEU A 90 -5.25 16.02 4.74
CA LEU A 90 -5.61 16.65 6.01
C LEU A 90 -6.58 17.82 5.88
N LYS A 91 -6.58 18.52 4.74
CA LYS A 91 -7.54 19.60 4.45
C LYS A 91 -8.95 19.06 4.27
N GLU A 92 -9.06 17.84 3.74
CA GLU A 92 -10.32 17.13 3.56
C GLU A 92 -10.76 16.53 4.91
N SER A 93 -11.36 17.36 5.77
CA SER A 93 -11.85 16.90 7.08
C SER A 93 -12.89 15.79 6.90
N GLY A 94 -12.61 14.59 7.43
CA GLY A 94 -13.46 13.42 7.21
C GLY A 94 -13.34 12.81 5.80
N ALA A 95 -12.17 12.96 5.17
CA ALA A 95 -11.86 12.36 3.87
C ALA A 95 -12.32 10.90 3.79
N ALA A 96 -13.17 10.60 2.82
CA ALA A 96 -13.58 9.23 2.54
C ALA A 96 -12.34 8.36 2.21
N GLN A 97 -12.34 7.09 2.60
CA GLN A 97 -11.22 6.17 2.35
C GLN A 97 -10.84 6.11 0.87
N ASN A 98 -11.82 6.23 -0.02
CA ASN A 98 -11.59 6.31 -1.46
C ASN A 98 -10.69 7.47 -1.88
N PHE A 99 -10.89 8.64 -1.28
CA PHE A 99 -10.06 9.80 -1.56
C PHE A 99 -8.64 9.61 -1.07
N ILE A 100 -8.48 9.02 0.13
CA ILE A 100 -7.18 8.73 0.74
C ILE A 100 -6.41 7.70 -0.10
N VAL A 101 -7.03 6.56 -0.40
CA VAL A 101 -6.45 5.50 -1.25
C VAL A 101 -6.08 6.08 -2.61
N GLY A 102 -6.96 6.85 -3.23
CA GLY A 102 -6.71 7.52 -4.51
C GLY A 102 -5.52 8.48 -4.45
N SER A 103 -5.47 9.33 -3.42
CA SER A 103 -4.41 10.33 -3.23
C SER A 103 -3.04 9.70 -3.02
N ILE A 104 -2.96 8.64 -2.21
CA ILE A 104 -1.71 7.86 -2.02
C ILE A 104 -1.35 7.18 -3.34
N SER A 105 -2.31 6.57 -4.03
CA SER A 105 -2.06 5.89 -5.32
C SER A 105 -1.49 6.83 -6.38
N VAL A 106 -2.01 8.05 -6.47
CA VAL A 106 -1.51 9.09 -7.39
C VAL A 106 -0.12 9.57 -7.00
N ALA A 107 0.15 9.72 -5.70
CA ALA A 107 1.46 10.14 -5.21
C ALA A 107 2.57 9.11 -5.48
N LEU A 108 2.25 7.82 -5.35
CA LEU A 108 3.22 6.73 -5.44
C LEU A 108 3.41 6.23 -6.89
N ALA A 109 2.39 6.33 -7.73
CA ALA A 109 2.39 5.82 -9.11
C ALA A 109 3.61 6.25 -9.96
N PRO A 110 3.99 7.55 -10.01
CA PRO A 110 5.15 7.99 -10.80
C PRO A 110 6.47 7.40 -10.31
N ILE A 111 6.62 7.20 -9.00
CA ILE A 111 7.85 6.70 -8.36
C ILE A 111 7.99 5.19 -8.57
N LEU A 112 6.86 4.48 -8.54
CA LEU A 112 6.79 3.03 -8.75
C LEU A 112 6.70 2.66 -10.24
N GLY A 113 6.59 3.63 -11.15
CA GLY A 113 6.54 3.39 -12.59
C GLY A 113 5.28 2.66 -13.04
N THR A 114 4.13 2.95 -12.43
CA THR A 114 2.86 2.28 -12.72
C THR A 114 1.66 3.23 -12.68
N SER A 115 0.45 2.72 -12.91
CA SER A 115 -0.78 3.49 -12.81
C SER A 115 -1.34 3.50 -11.39
N SER A 116 -1.95 4.62 -11.00
CA SER A 116 -2.63 4.75 -9.70
C SER A 116 -3.80 3.77 -9.55
N ALA A 117 -4.55 3.52 -10.62
CA ALA A 117 -5.65 2.55 -10.63
C ALA A 117 -5.19 1.11 -10.33
N PHE A 118 -3.97 0.76 -10.75
CA PHE A 118 -3.36 -0.53 -10.47
C PHE A 118 -2.84 -0.65 -9.03
N LEU A 119 -2.32 0.46 -8.48
CA LEU A 119 -1.79 0.55 -7.12
C LEU A 119 -2.88 0.59 -6.04
N ALA A 120 -4.05 1.14 -6.34
CA ALA A 120 -5.10 1.37 -5.35
C ALA A 120 -5.49 0.11 -4.54
N PRO A 121 -5.69 -1.07 -5.15
CA PRO A 121 -5.93 -2.33 -4.43
C PRO A 121 -4.82 -2.71 -3.44
N VAL A 122 -3.57 -2.56 -3.87
CA VAL A 122 -2.38 -2.90 -3.06
C VAL A 122 -2.28 -1.95 -1.87
N ILE A 123 -2.47 -0.65 -2.11
CA ILE A 123 -2.47 0.37 -1.06
C ILE A 123 -3.60 0.12 -0.07
N ALA A 124 -4.82 -0.16 -0.53
CA ALA A 124 -5.95 -0.49 0.33
C ALA A 124 -5.64 -1.66 1.27
N ILE A 125 -5.07 -2.75 0.74
CA ILE A 125 -4.67 -3.92 1.54
C ILE A 125 -3.62 -3.56 2.60
N ILE A 126 -2.62 -2.75 2.23
CA ILE A 126 -1.60 -2.30 3.17
C ILE A 126 -2.23 -1.41 4.25
N LEU A 127 -3.16 -0.51 3.89
CA LEU A 127 -3.88 0.32 4.84
C LEU A 127 -4.76 -0.50 5.79
N VAL A 128 -5.38 -1.61 5.35
CA VAL A 128 -6.04 -2.56 6.26
C VAL A 128 -5.05 -3.09 7.30
N THR A 129 -3.87 -3.50 6.85
CA THR A 129 -2.83 -4.06 7.71
C THR A 129 -2.38 -3.03 8.73
N ILE A 130 -2.11 -1.79 8.29
CA ILE A 130 -1.75 -0.67 9.14
C ILE A 130 -2.88 -0.33 10.13
N ALA A 131 -4.14 -0.35 9.71
CA ALA A 131 -5.29 -0.09 10.58
C ALA A 131 -5.44 -1.16 11.68
N LYS A 132 -5.11 -2.43 11.39
CA LYS A 132 -5.18 -3.53 12.37
C LYS A 132 -4.08 -3.47 13.44
N ILE A 133 -2.86 -3.14 13.05
CA ILE A 133 -1.69 -3.14 13.96
C ILE A 133 -1.38 -1.76 14.56
N GLY A 134 -1.87 -0.70 13.93
CA GLY A 134 -1.56 0.69 14.24
C GLY A 134 -0.32 1.20 13.49
N ILE A 135 -0.43 2.42 12.94
CA ILE A 135 0.64 3.04 12.12
C ILE A 135 1.98 3.16 12.83
N ASN A 136 2.00 3.48 14.14
CA ASN A 136 3.26 3.59 14.87
C ASN A 136 3.96 2.22 15.03
N ALA A 137 3.18 1.16 15.28
CA ALA A 137 3.72 -0.20 15.38
C ALA A 137 4.22 -0.70 14.02
N TRP A 138 3.47 -0.42 12.95
CA TRP A 138 3.89 -0.76 11.60
C TRP A 138 5.19 -0.06 11.19
N LEU A 139 5.31 1.26 11.42
CA LEU A 139 6.53 2.02 11.13
C LEU A 139 7.73 1.51 11.95
N ALA A 140 7.52 1.13 13.22
CA ALA A 140 8.58 0.55 14.05
C ALA A 140 9.06 -0.80 13.48
N ALA A 141 8.14 -1.70 13.14
CA ALA A 141 8.47 -3.00 12.56
C ALA A 141 9.22 -2.86 11.21
N ARG A 142 8.83 -1.89 10.40
CA ARG A 142 9.51 -1.55 9.14
C ARG A 142 10.95 -1.09 9.38
N LYS A 143 11.15 -0.16 10.32
CA LYS A 143 12.48 0.33 10.71
C LYS A 143 13.38 -0.78 11.26
N GLU A 144 12.84 -1.70 12.07
CA GLU A 144 13.57 -2.85 12.61
C GLU A 144 14.03 -3.81 11.50
N LYS A 145 13.18 -4.06 10.49
CA LYS A 145 13.53 -4.86 9.32
C LYS A 145 14.72 -4.26 8.57
N HIS A 146 14.66 -2.96 8.24
CA HIS A 146 15.76 -2.27 7.57
C HIS A 146 17.08 -2.29 8.36
N ASN A 147 17.01 -2.13 9.69
CA ASN A 147 18.19 -2.22 10.54
C ASN A 147 18.80 -3.62 10.57
N SER A 148 17.97 -4.66 10.55
CA SER A 148 18.39 -6.06 10.55
C SER A 148 19.07 -6.44 9.22
N ASP A 149 18.52 -5.99 8.10
CA ASP A 149 19.10 -6.21 6.77
C ASP A 149 20.44 -5.47 6.59
N SER A 150 20.56 -4.28 7.20
CA SER A 150 21.81 -3.49 7.21
C SER A 150 22.90 -4.07 8.11
N SER A 151 22.53 -4.83 9.14
CA SER A 151 23.47 -5.46 10.08
C SER A 151 24.00 -6.81 9.60
N ASN A 152 23.34 -7.41 8.61
CA ASN A 152 23.71 -8.67 7.98
C ASN A 152 24.45 -8.50 6.63
N SER A 153 24.80 -7.26 6.26
CA SER A 153 25.54 -6.92 5.03
C SER A 153 26.98 -6.49 5.32
#